data_AF-A0A0N8HB98-F1
#
_entry.id   AF-A0A0N8HB98-F1
#
_cell.length_a   1.000
_cell.length_b   1.000
_cell.length_c   1.000
_cell.angle_alpha   90.00
_cell.angle_beta   90.00
_cell.angle_gamma   90.00
#
_symmetry.space_group_name_H-M   'P 1'
#
loop_
_entity.id
_entity.type
_entity.pdbx_description
1 polymer ?
#
loop_
_entity_poly.entity_id
_entity_poly.type
_entity_poly.pdbx_seq_one_letter_code
_entity_poly.pdbx_strand_id
1 'polypeptide(L)'
;MFHGRTGDELPADDLGADDLGALTRTMADIEYLARSGSALAAQAEGQFVAAPGLVELADTECLDGPSGLRPWLDDLRAAREAGRDERDVAAGIAAWRLRAESTREIVQTMVDTNDRVIRESTALMSELRHRLEGFQVKAGQLGVAEEPELFRLHAAAQEALGRPPVDLGPAARLVAEYVAAVNRHGPDAPDAPAGPGAR
;
A
#
# COMPACT_ATOMS: atom_id res chain seq x y z
N MET A 1 33.01 -18.41 61.18
CA MET A 1 32.79 -19.58 60.30
C MET A 1 31.53 -19.32 59.50
N PHE A 2 31.67 -18.98 58.21
CA PHE A 2 30.56 -18.82 57.30
C PHE A 2 30.33 -20.17 56.59
N HIS A 3 29.11 -20.68 56.61
CA HIS A 3 28.72 -21.84 55.81
C HIS A 3 27.88 -21.39 54.62
N GLY A 4 28.38 -21.81 53.46
CA GLY A 4 27.70 -22.08 52.20
C GLY A 4 26.37 -21.40 51.91
N ARG A 5 26.41 -20.41 51.03
CA ARG A 5 25.28 -20.12 50.15
C ARG A 5 25.42 -21.06 48.95
N THR A 6 24.68 -22.16 48.97
CA THR A 6 24.49 -23.07 47.83
C THR A 6 23.88 -22.31 46.67
N GLY A 7 24.41 -22.58 45.47
CA GLY A 7 24.04 -21.96 44.22
C GLY A 7 22.55 -22.12 43.92
N ASP A 8 21.95 -20.98 43.57
CA ASP A 8 20.69 -20.92 42.86
C ASP A 8 21.06 -21.01 41.37
N GLU A 9 21.32 -22.23 40.90
CA GLU A 9 21.32 -22.52 39.46
C GLU A 9 19.87 -22.42 39.00
N LEU A 10 19.52 -21.27 38.41
CA LEU A 10 18.30 -21.13 37.63
C LEU A 10 18.30 -22.22 36.54
N PRO A 11 17.21 -22.98 36.36
CA PRO A 11 17.15 -24.03 35.37
C PRO A 11 17.29 -23.43 33.97
N ALA A 12 18.39 -23.77 33.27
CA ALA A 12 18.65 -23.37 31.89
C ALA A 12 17.69 -24.00 30.88
N ASP A 13 16.88 -24.98 31.30
CA ASP A 13 16.02 -25.78 30.43
C ASP A 13 14.78 -25.03 29.90
N ASP A 14 14.33 -23.95 30.55
CA ASP A 14 13.07 -23.27 30.19
C ASP A 14 13.27 -22.11 29.19
N LEU A 15 14.50 -21.57 29.08
CA LEU A 15 14.79 -20.42 28.21
C LEU A 15 14.76 -20.76 26.71
N GLY A 16 15.06 -22.00 26.35
CA GLY A 16 15.15 -22.36 24.93
C GLY A 16 13.82 -22.81 24.29
N ALA A 17 12.88 -23.39 25.04
CA ALA A 17 11.59 -23.81 24.47
C ALA A 17 10.72 -22.60 24.12
N ASP A 18 10.78 -21.55 24.95
CA ASP A 18 10.12 -20.27 24.69
C ASP A 18 10.74 -19.55 23.48
N ASP A 19 12.03 -19.71 23.24
CA ASP A 19 12.72 -19.10 22.09
C ASP A 19 12.20 -19.61 20.74
N LEU A 20 12.01 -20.92 20.55
CA LEU A 20 11.47 -21.47 19.30
C LEU A 20 9.98 -21.10 19.11
N GLY A 21 9.22 -21.02 20.21
CA GLY A 21 7.85 -20.50 20.21
C GLY A 21 7.80 -19.03 19.77
N ALA A 22 8.74 -18.21 20.22
CA ALA A 22 8.89 -16.82 19.77
C ALA A 22 9.21 -16.71 18.27
N LEU A 23 10.15 -17.51 17.75
CA LEU A 23 10.45 -17.51 16.30
C LEU A 23 9.22 -17.89 15.46
N THR A 24 8.42 -18.83 15.95
CA THR A 24 7.18 -19.25 15.29
C THR A 24 6.19 -18.09 15.16
N ARG A 25 6.03 -17.31 16.24
CA ARG A 25 5.18 -16.10 16.24
C ARG A 25 5.74 -15.05 15.27
N THR A 26 7.05 -14.81 15.30
CA THR A 26 7.70 -13.88 14.36
C THR A 26 7.51 -14.29 12.89
N MET A 27 7.60 -15.59 12.58
CA MET A 27 7.35 -16.08 11.22
C MET A 27 5.89 -15.83 10.81
N ALA A 28 4.93 -16.14 11.68
CA ALA A 28 3.51 -15.91 11.41
C ALA A 28 3.19 -14.42 11.19
N ASP A 29 3.82 -13.52 11.95
CA ASP A 29 3.72 -12.07 11.74
C ASP A 29 4.20 -11.65 10.35
N ILE A 30 5.38 -12.14 9.93
CA ILE A 30 5.97 -11.81 8.63
C ILE A 30 5.07 -12.32 7.49
N GLU A 31 4.56 -13.55 7.59
CA GLU A 31 3.65 -14.13 6.61
C GLU A 31 2.33 -13.35 6.53
N TYR A 32 1.80 -12.92 7.68
CA TYR A 32 0.60 -12.09 7.74
C TYR A 32 0.83 -10.74 7.05
N LEU A 33 1.96 -10.08 7.32
CA LEU A 33 2.32 -8.82 6.67
C LEU A 33 2.49 -9.00 5.16
N ALA A 34 3.17 -10.04 4.72
CA ALA A 34 3.37 -10.33 3.30
C ALA A 34 2.03 -10.53 2.58
N ARG A 35 1.14 -11.35 3.16
CA ARG A 35 -0.21 -11.57 2.63
C ARG A 35 -1.05 -10.29 2.60
N SER A 36 -0.94 -9.47 3.64
CA SER A 36 -1.63 -8.18 3.72
C SER A 36 -1.14 -7.22 2.63
N GLY A 37 0.17 -7.15 2.40
CA GLY A 37 0.77 -6.35 1.33
C GLY A 37 0.32 -6.77 -0.07
N SER A 38 0.28 -8.08 -0.34
CA SER A 38 -0.28 -8.62 -1.60
C SER A 38 -1.77 -8.32 -1.74
N ALA A 39 -2.54 -8.41 -0.66
CA ALA A 39 -3.97 -8.10 -0.68
C ALA A 39 -4.23 -6.60 -0.99
N LEU A 40 -3.39 -5.71 -0.47
CA LEU A 40 -3.43 -4.29 -0.80
C LEU A 40 -3.14 -4.07 -2.30
N ALA A 41 -2.11 -4.70 -2.85
CA ALA A 41 -1.80 -4.61 -4.28
C ALA A 41 -2.97 -5.08 -5.16
N ALA A 42 -3.54 -6.26 -4.86
CA ALA A 42 -4.71 -6.77 -5.57
C ALA A 42 -5.95 -5.86 -5.42
N GLN A 43 -6.16 -5.27 -4.25
CA GLN A 43 -7.23 -4.28 -4.04
C GLN A 43 -7.02 -3.05 -4.94
N ALA A 44 -5.79 -2.54 -5.01
CA ALA A 44 -5.44 -1.38 -5.82
C ALA A 44 -5.65 -1.65 -7.31
N GLU A 45 -5.23 -2.81 -7.81
CA GLU A 45 -5.45 -3.24 -9.20
C GLU A 45 -6.94 -3.39 -9.54
N GLY A 46 -7.76 -3.84 -8.59
CA GLY A 46 -9.20 -3.89 -8.74
C GLY A 46 -9.87 -2.52 -8.80
N GLN A 47 -9.23 -1.47 -8.27
CA GLN A 47 -9.79 -0.12 -8.16
C GLN A 47 -9.23 0.87 -9.18
N PHE A 48 -7.97 0.72 -9.57
CA PHE A 48 -7.23 1.69 -10.37
C PHE A 48 -6.47 1.01 -11.50
N VAL A 49 -6.46 1.66 -12.66
CA VAL A 49 -5.60 1.22 -13.77
C VAL A 49 -4.16 1.60 -13.43
N ALA A 50 -3.29 0.59 -13.31
CA ALA A 50 -1.85 0.75 -13.14
C ALA A 50 -1.46 1.79 -12.08
N ALA A 51 -1.93 1.63 -10.83
CA ALA A 51 -1.60 2.52 -9.73
C ALA A 51 -0.07 2.64 -9.56
N PRO A 52 0.53 3.77 -9.95
CA PRO A 52 1.98 3.87 -10.02
C PRO A 52 2.57 3.84 -8.61
N GLY A 53 3.61 3.03 -8.44
CA GLY A 53 4.33 2.91 -7.16
C GLY A 53 3.85 1.80 -6.23
N LEU A 54 2.91 0.95 -6.67
CA LEU A 54 2.68 -0.34 -6.00
C LEU A 54 3.95 -1.19 -6.05
N VAL A 55 4.21 -1.90 -4.96
CA VAL A 55 5.35 -2.78 -4.78
C VAL A 55 4.83 -4.17 -4.46
N GLU A 56 5.34 -5.17 -5.17
CA GLU A 56 5.17 -6.57 -4.82
C GLU A 56 6.40 -7.08 -4.08
N LEU A 57 6.20 -8.14 -3.29
CA LEU A 57 7.31 -8.84 -2.67
C LEU A 57 8.09 -9.56 -3.77
N ALA A 58 9.20 -8.96 -4.18
CA ALA A 58 10.00 -9.40 -5.33
C ALA A 58 10.57 -10.82 -5.18
N ASP A 59 10.76 -11.28 -3.95
CA ASP A 59 11.35 -12.58 -3.64
C ASP A 59 10.52 -13.29 -2.57
N THR A 60 9.55 -14.09 -2.99
CA THR A 60 8.80 -14.97 -2.09
C THR A 60 9.64 -16.18 -1.63
N GLU A 61 10.77 -16.47 -2.28
CA GLU A 61 11.70 -17.53 -1.90
C GLU A 61 12.42 -17.20 -0.58
N CYS A 62 12.49 -15.92 -0.19
CA CYS A 62 13.02 -15.53 1.11
C CYS A 62 12.23 -16.10 2.30
N LEU A 63 10.94 -16.40 2.11
CA LEU A 63 10.08 -17.03 3.11
C LEU A 63 10.07 -18.55 2.94
N ASP A 64 9.78 -19.01 1.72
CA ASP A 64 9.33 -20.38 1.44
C ASP A 64 10.31 -21.21 0.61
N GLY A 65 11.36 -20.57 0.08
CA GLY A 65 12.40 -21.25 -0.70
C GLY A 65 13.24 -22.19 0.16
N PRO A 66 14.07 -23.06 -0.45
CA PRO A 66 14.89 -24.04 0.27
C PRO A 66 15.84 -23.43 1.32
N SER A 67 16.17 -22.15 1.18
CA SER A 67 16.98 -21.38 2.14
C SER A 67 16.20 -20.23 2.77
N GLY A 68 14.86 -20.30 2.73
CA GLY A 68 13.93 -19.34 3.30
C GLY A 68 13.78 -19.49 4.81
N LEU A 69 13.10 -18.52 5.43
CA LEU A 69 12.91 -18.49 6.88
C LEU A 69 12.11 -19.69 7.41
N ARG A 70 11.11 -20.19 6.66
CA ARG A 70 10.26 -21.30 7.12
C ARG A 70 11.03 -22.61 7.19
N PRO A 71 11.68 -23.11 6.12
CA PRO A 71 12.44 -24.34 6.19
C PRO A 71 13.60 -24.26 7.20
N TRP A 72 14.23 -23.09 7.33
CA TRP A 72 15.28 -22.90 8.33
C TRP A 72 14.75 -22.99 9.77
N LEU A 73 13.56 -22.47 10.05
CA LEU A 73 12.94 -22.63 11.38
C LEU A 73 12.63 -24.11 11.67
N ASP A 74 12.16 -24.85 10.68
CA ASP A 74 11.91 -26.29 10.82
C ASP A 74 13.20 -27.08 11.05
N ASP A 75 14.30 -26.72 10.37
CA ASP A 75 15.62 -27.30 10.59
C ASP A 75 16.13 -27.03 12.01
N LEU A 76 15.91 -25.82 12.55
CA LEU A 76 16.29 -25.49 13.93
C LEU A 76 15.49 -26.30 14.97
N ARG A 77 14.20 -26.54 14.72
CA ARG A 77 13.36 -27.40 15.56
C ARG A 77 13.87 -28.84 15.53
N ALA A 78 14.09 -29.38 14.34
CA ALA A 78 14.59 -30.74 14.15
C ALA A 78 15.99 -30.94 14.78
N ALA A 79 16.88 -29.94 14.64
CA ALA A 79 18.20 -29.97 15.26
C ALA A 79 18.12 -30.06 16.79
N ARG A 80 17.20 -29.30 17.41
CA ARG A 80 16.97 -29.35 18.85
C ARG A 80 16.39 -30.68 19.31
N GLU A 81 15.37 -31.19 18.60
CA GLU A 81 14.75 -32.49 18.89
C GLU A 81 15.76 -33.65 18.78
N ALA A 82 16.71 -33.56 17.86
CA ALA A 82 17.78 -34.52 17.68
C ALA A 82 18.90 -34.41 18.73
N GLY A 83 18.83 -33.47 19.68
CA GLY A 83 19.84 -33.27 20.72
C GLY A 83 21.19 -32.77 20.17
N ARG A 84 21.17 -31.94 19.12
CA ARG A 84 22.38 -31.24 18.63
C ARG A 84 22.97 -30.34 19.72
N ASP A 85 24.22 -29.93 19.54
CA ASP A 85 24.91 -29.00 20.44
C ASP A 85 24.07 -27.72 20.62
N GLU A 86 23.74 -27.40 21.87
CA GLU A 86 22.94 -26.24 22.24
C GLU A 86 23.55 -24.92 21.76
N ARG A 87 24.89 -24.82 21.70
CA ARG A 87 25.58 -23.62 21.23
C ARG A 87 25.35 -23.39 19.74
N ASP A 88 25.37 -24.46 18.94
CA ASP A 88 25.11 -24.38 17.50
C ASP A 88 23.65 -24.01 17.23
N VAL A 89 22.71 -24.59 17.99
CA VAL A 89 21.29 -24.24 17.91
C VAL A 89 21.05 -22.77 18.29
N ALA A 90 21.66 -22.29 19.39
CA ALA A 90 21.55 -20.90 19.82
C ALA A 90 22.12 -19.91 18.79
N ALA A 91 23.27 -20.24 18.19
CA ALA A 91 23.85 -19.45 17.10
C ALA A 91 22.94 -19.41 15.87
N GLY A 92 22.33 -20.54 15.52
CA GLY A 92 21.34 -20.65 14.45
C GLY A 92 20.09 -19.80 14.71
N ILE A 93 19.56 -19.82 15.94
CA ILE A 93 18.43 -18.98 16.36
C ILE A 93 18.78 -17.49 16.23
N ALA A 94 19.96 -17.08 16.70
CA ALA A 94 20.40 -15.68 16.60
C ALA A 94 20.51 -15.21 15.14
N ALA A 95 21.09 -16.06 14.27
CA ALA A 95 21.18 -15.77 12.84
C ALA A 95 19.80 -15.73 12.17
N TRP A 96 18.89 -16.63 12.54
CA TRP A 96 17.51 -16.63 12.05
C TRP A 96 16.80 -15.33 12.41
N ARG A 97 16.92 -14.88 13.67
CA ARG A 97 16.31 -13.63 14.15
C ARG A 97 16.79 -12.42 13.35
N LEU A 98 18.09 -12.34 13.08
CA LEU A 98 18.66 -11.24 12.30
C LEU A 98 18.08 -11.20 10.87
N ARG A 99 17.96 -12.36 10.22
CA ARG A 99 17.37 -12.44 8.87
C ARG A 99 15.87 -12.16 8.89
N ALA A 100 15.15 -12.65 9.90
CA ALA A 100 13.73 -12.41 10.08
C ALA A 100 13.43 -10.93 10.28
N GLU A 101 14.25 -10.21 11.05
CA GLU A 101 14.10 -8.76 11.24
C GLU A 101 14.26 -8.01 9.92
N SER A 102 15.34 -8.27 9.18
CA SER A 102 15.55 -7.65 7.87
C SER A 102 14.42 -7.97 6.87
N THR A 103 13.91 -9.20 6.89
CA THR A 103 12.77 -9.61 6.04
C THR A 103 11.50 -8.88 6.47
N ARG A 104 11.26 -8.75 7.78
CA ARG A 104 10.12 -8.01 8.34
C ARG A 104 10.15 -6.54 7.92
N GLU A 105 11.30 -5.88 8.00
CA GLU A 105 11.47 -4.48 7.56
C GLU A 105 11.13 -4.29 6.09
N ILE A 106 11.59 -5.19 5.22
CA ILE A 106 11.30 -5.17 3.77
C ILE A 106 9.78 -5.31 3.53
N VAL A 107 9.17 -6.32 4.16
CA VAL A 107 7.74 -6.59 4.01
C VAL A 107 6.89 -5.45 4.59
N GLN A 108 7.29 -4.88 5.73
CA GLN A 108 6.60 -3.73 6.33
C GLN A 108 6.67 -2.51 5.40
N THR A 109 7.85 -2.23 4.81
CA THR A 109 8.02 -1.14 3.85
C THR A 109 7.12 -1.32 2.62
N MET A 110 6.97 -2.55 2.13
CA MET A 110 6.03 -2.88 1.06
C MET A 110 4.58 -2.56 1.46
N VAL A 111 4.14 -3.03 2.64
CA VAL A 111 2.79 -2.77 3.17
C VAL A 111 2.52 -1.28 3.27
N ASP A 112 3.43 -0.52 3.90
CA ASP A 112 3.28 0.91 4.11
C ASP A 112 3.24 1.68 2.78
N THR A 113 4.04 1.25 1.81
CA THR A 113 4.06 1.84 0.47
C THR A 113 2.75 1.59 -0.26
N ASN A 114 2.26 0.34 -0.29
CA ASN A 114 1.02 -0.01 -0.97
C ASN A 114 -0.19 0.69 -0.34
N ASP A 115 -0.26 0.71 1.00
CA ASP A 115 -1.31 1.41 1.75
C ASP A 115 -1.31 2.92 1.45
N ARG A 116 -0.13 3.55 1.42
CA ARG A 116 0.00 4.96 1.04
C ARG A 116 -0.50 5.22 -0.39
N VAL A 117 -0.09 4.42 -1.37
CA VAL A 117 -0.53 4.55 -2.77
C VAL A 117 -2.04 4.44 -2.91
N ILE A 118 -2.67 3.51 -2.19
CA ILE A 118 -4.13 3.34 -2.20
C ILE A 118 -4.83 4.55 -1.60
N ARG A 119 -4.36 5.05 -0.45
CA ARG A 119 -4.93 6.24 0.20
C ARG A 119 -4.84 7.47 -0.71
N GLU A 120 -3.66 7.71 -1.30
CA GLU A 120 -3.43 8.86 -2.20
C GLU A 120 -4.32 8.77 -3.45
N SER A 121 -4.40 7.58 -4.07
CA SER A 121 -5.24 7.35 -5.27
C SER A 121 -6.73 7.51 -4.96
N THR A 122 -7.19 7.00 -3.81
CA THR A 122 -8.58 7.13 -3.35
C THR A 122 -8.94 8.58 -3.03
N ALA A 123 -8.02 9.31 -2.39
CA ALA A 123 -8.19 10.73 -2.09
C ALA A 123 -8.30 11.55 -3.38
N LEU A 124 -7.41 11.30 -4.34
CA LEU A 124 -7.45 11.96 -5.64
C LEU A 124 -8.76 11.67 -6.40
N MET A 125 -9.21 10.41 -6.44
CA MET A 125 -10.50 10.06 -7.05
C MET A 125 -11.66 10.83 -6.39
N SER A 126 -11.66 10.93 -5.06
CA SER A 126 -12.69 11.65 -4.30
C SER A 126 -12.64 13.15 -4.61
N GLU A 127 -11.46 13.75 -4.68
CA GLU A 127 -11.27 15.15 -5.05
C GLU A 127 -11.80 15.43 -6.47
N LEU A 128 -11.47 14.58 -7.44
CA LEU A 128 -11.93 14.72 -8.82
C LEU A 128 -13.46 14.67 -8.93
N ARG A 129 -14.11 13.76 -8.18
CA ARG A 129 -15.59 13.69 -8.14
C ARG A 129 -16.21 14.95 -7.52
N HIS A 130 -15.71 15.39 -6.37
CA HIS A 130 -16.19 16.62 -5.74
C HIS A 130 -16.00 17.84 -6.66
N ARG A 131 -14.88 17.91 -7.39
CA ARG A 131 -14.61 18.99 -8.33
C ARG A 131 -15.57 18.95 -9.52
N LEU A 132 -15.82 17.77 -10.09
CA LEU A 132 -16.78 17.60 -11.18
C LEU A 132 -18.19 18.05 -10.76
N GLU A 133 -18.65 17.59 -9.59
CA GLU A 133 -19.96 17.96 -9.03
C GLU A 133 -20.08 19.46 -8.77
N GLY A 134 -19.07 20.07 -8.14
CA GLY A 134 -19.06 21.51 -7.85
C GLY A 134 -19.13 22.37 -9.12
N PHE A 135 -18.42 21.97 -10.18
CA PHE A 135 -18.47 22.68 -11.45
C PHE A 135 -19.74 22.41 -12.26
N GLN A 136 -20.38 21.25 -12.10
CA GLN A 136 -21.71 20.98 -12.65
C GLN A 136 -22.77 21.90 -12.04
N VAL A 137 -22.71 22.13 -10.71
CA VAL A 137 -23.56 23.11 -10.05
C VAL A 137 -23.30 24.53 -10.60
N LYS A 138 -22.03 24.92 -10.77
CA LYS A 138 -21.65 26.22 -11.33
C LYS A 138 -22.17 26.40 -12.76
N ALA A 139 -22.02 25.39 -13.62
CA ALA A 139 -22.53 25.42 -14.99
C ALA A 139 -24.06 25.60 -15.02
N GLY A 140 -24.78 24.96 -14.10
CA GLY A 140 -26.23 25.14 -13.93
C GLY A 140 -26.60 26.56 -13.51
N GLN A 141 -25.86 27.16 -12.56
CA GLN A 141 -26.06 28.55 -12.13
C GLN A 141 -25.79 29.57 -13.24
N LEU A 142 -24.84 29.28 -14.13
CA LEU A 142 -24.54 30.09 -15.32
C LEU A 142 -25.52 29.84 -16.48
N GLY A 143 -26.40 28.83 -16.38
CA GLY A 143 -27.35 28.46 -17.44
C GLY A 143 -26.71 27.78 -18.65
N VAL A 144 -25.47 27.30 -18.54
CA VAL A 144 -24.70 26.70 -19.65
C VAL A 144 -24.54 25.18 -19.53
N ALA A 145 -25.11 24.54 -18.50
CA ALA A 145 -24.95 23.10 -18.28
C ALA A 145 -25.39 22.22 -19.47
N GLU A 146 -26.39 22.67 -20.23
CA GLU A 146 -26.93 21.95 -21.40
C GLU A 146 -26.18 22.30 -22.71
N GLU A 147 -25.15 23.15 -22.66
CA GLU A 147 -24.34 23.41 -23.84
C GLU A 147 -23.69 22.12 -24.35
N PRO A 148 -23.75 21.81 -25.66
CA PRO A 148 -23.33 20.51 -26.17
C PRO A 148 -21.86 20.13 -25.88
N GLU A 149 -20.97 21.10 -25.73
CA GLU A 149 -19.57 20.84 -25.32
C GLU A 149 -19.49 20.47 -23.84
N LEU A 150 -20.10 21.26 -22.96
CA LEU A 150 -20.10 21.04 -21.51
C LEU A 150 -20.80 19.74 -21.12
N PHE A 151 -21.94 19.45 -21.74
CA PHE A 151 -22.66 18.19 -21.54
C PHE A 151 -21.78 16.98 -21.88
N ARG A 152 -21.08 17.01 -23.01
CA ARG A 152 -20.18 15.93 -23.44
C ARG A 152 -18.97 15.77 -22.53
N LEU A 153 -18.33 16.88 -22.13
CA LEU A 153 -17.19 16.85 -21.23
C LEU A 153 -17.57 16.33 -19.84
N HIS A 154 -18.70 16.77 -19.30
CA HIS A 154 -19.23 16.27 -18.03
C HIS A 154 -19.52 14.77 -18.10
N ALA A 155 -20.23 14.31 -19.14
CA ALA A 155 -20.55 12.90 -19.33
C ALA A 155 -19.28 12.02 -19.44
N ALA A 156 -18.28 12.48 -20.21
CA ALA A 156 -17.01 11.77 -20.34
C ALA A 156 -16.24 11.70 -19.01
N ALA A 157 -16.18 12.80 -18.25
CA ALA A 157 -15.53 12.82 -16.94
C ALA A 157 -16.26 11.92 -15.93
N GLN A 158 -17.59 11.92 -15.95
CA GLN A 158 -18.42 11.07 -15.08
C GLN A 158 -18.23 9.59 -15.42
N GLU A 159 -18.17 9.23 -16.70
CA GLU A 159 -17.90 7.86 -17.14
C GLU A 159 -16.51 7.40 -16.70
N ALA A 160 -15.49 8.23 -16.90
CA ALA A 160 -14.11 7.92 -16.53
C ALA A 160 -13.93 7.69 -15.00
N LEU A 161 -14.71 8.40 -14.17
CA LEU A 161 -14.69 8.25 -12.70
C LEU A 161 -15.70 7.23 -12.16
N GLY A 162 -16.60 6.73 -13.01
CA GLY A 162 -17.83 6.07 -12.59
C GLY A 162 -17.70 4.56 -12.36
N ARG A 163 -16.72 3.90 -12.98
CA ARG A 163 -16.55 2.44 -12.88
C ARG A 163 -15.09 2.05 -12.69
N PRO A 164 -14.77 1.18 -11.70
CA PRO A 164 -13.45 0.62 -11.56
C PRO A 164 -13.14 -0.42 -12.66
N PRO A 165 -11.86 -0.65 -13.00
CA PRO A 165 -10.71 0.12 -12.52
C PRO A 165 -10.65 1.53 -13.14
N VAL A 166 -10.39 2.54 -12.32
CA VAL A 166 -10.35 3.96 -12.73
C VAL A 166 -8.93 4.32 -13.16
N ASP A 167 -8.79 4.85 -14.37
CA ASP A 167 -7.53 5.49 -14.79
C ASP A 167 -7.55 6.98 -14.37
N LEU A 168 -6.84 7.28 -13.29
CA LEU A 168 -6.84 8.62 -12.68
C LEU A 168 -6.20 9.68 -13.59
N GLY A 169 -5.29 9.31 -14.50
CA GLY A 169 -4.63 10.26 -15.40
C GLY A 169 -5.58 10.86 -16.44
N PRO A 170 -6.21 10.05 -17.31
CA PRO A 170 -7.28 10.48 -18.20
C PRO A 170 -8.46 11.12 -17.45
N ALA A 171 -8.90 10.57 -16.32
CA ALA A 171 -10.00 11.15 -15.56
C ALA A 171 -9.70 12.58 -15.07
N ALA A 172 -8.49 12.82 -14.53
CA ALA A 172 -8.06 14.15 -14.12
C ALA A 172 -8.03 15.15 -15.28
N ARG A 173 -7.60 14.72 -16.48
CA ARG A 173 -7.60 15.57 -17.68
C ARG A 173 -9.02 15.96 -18.09
N LEU A 174 -9.96 15.01 -18.14
CA LEU A 174 -11.36 15.28 -18.49
C LEU A 174 -12.02 16.25 -17.51
N VAL A 175 -11.80 16.07 -16.20
CA VAL A 175 -12.29 17.01 -15.18
C VAL A 175 -11.67 18.40 -15.36
N ALA A 176 -10.38 18.50 -15.64
CA ALA A 176 -9.71 19.77 -15.88
C ALA A 176 -10.23 20.49 -17.14
N GLU A 177 -10.46 19.76 -18.23
CA GLU A 177 -11.06 20.28 -19.47
C GLU A 177 -12.47 20.81 -19.23
N TYR A 178 -13.32 20.04 -18.53
CA TYR A 178 -14.65 20.48 -18.14
C TYR A 178 -14.61 21.76 -17.29
N VAL A 179 -13.77 21.79 -16.26
CA VAL A 179 -13.58 22.96 -15.38
C VAL A 179 -13.13 24.18 -16.17
N ALA A 180 -12.16 24.02 -17.08
CA ALA A 180 -11.69 25.09 -17.94
C ALA A 180 -12.80 25.61 -18.85
N ALA A 181 -13.58 24.71 -19.45
CA ALA A 181 -14.70 25.06 -20.30
C ALA A 181 -15.76 25.86 -19.53
N VAL A 182 -16.23 25.40 -18.35
CA VAL A 182 -17.19 26.13 -17.51
C VAL A 182 -16.69 27.53 -17.15
N ASN A 183 -15.39 27.67 -16.83
CA ASN A 183 -14.82 28.96 -16.48
C ASN A 183 -14.79 29.97 -17.64
N ARG A 184 -14.77 29.52 -18.91
CA ARG A 184 -14.89 30.42 -20.07
C ARG A 184 -16.26 31.10 -20.19
N HIS A 185 -17.28 30.61 -19.50
CA HIS A 185 -18.62 31.21 -19.45
C HIS A 185 -18.85 32.08 -18.20
N GLY A 186 -17.84 32.20 -17.32
CA GLY A 186 -17.92 33.04 -16.13
C GLY A 186 -17.67 34.53 -16.43
N PRO A 187 -17.93 35.42 -15.47
CA PRO A 187 -17.74 36.87 -15.61
C PRO A 187 -16.28 37.30 -15.82
N ASP A 188 -15.31 36.42 -15.58
CA ASP A 188 -13.87 36.62 -15.84
C ASP A 188 -13.42 36.07 -17.21
N ALA A 189 -14.36 35.73 -18.11
CA ALA A 189 -14.02 35.32 -19.46
C ALA A 189 -13.19 36.42 -20.14
N PRO A 190 -12.07 36.11 -20.80
CA PRO A 190 -11.31 37.12 -21.52
C PRO A 190 -12.24 37.75 -22.55
N ASP A 191 -12.47 39.07 -22.40
CA ASP A 191 -13.25 39.85 -23.35
C ASP A 191 -12.75 39.51 -24.76
N ALA A 192 -13.64 38.93 -25.56
CA ALA A 192 -13.37 38.71 -26.98
C ALA A 192 -12.92 40.06 -27.58
N PRO A 193 -11.84 40.10 -28.39
CA PRO A 193 -11.36 41.36 -28.94
C PRO A 193 -12.50 42.04 -29.69
N ALA A 194 -12.89 43.22 -29.22
CA ALA A 194 -13.88 44.07 -29.86
C ALA A 194 -13.50 44.22 -31.33
N GLY A 195 -14.26 43.58 -32.21
CA GLY A 195 -14.08 43.71 -33.65
C GLY A 195 -14.11 45.19 -34.03
N PRO A 196 -13.22 45.65 -34.92
CA PRO A 196 -13.06 47.07 -35.19
C PRO A 196 -14.31 47.61 -35.89
N GLY A 197 -15.20 48.22 -35.10
CA GLY A 197 -16.21 49.13 -35.60
C GLY A 197 -15.53 50.40 -36.07
N ALA A 198 -15.25 50.49 -37.36
CA ALA A 198 -14.82 51.72 -38.02
C ALA A 198 -15.76 52.04 -39.20
N ARG A 199 -16.74 52.88 -38.86
CA ARG A 199 -17.39 53.94 -39.66
C ARG A 199 -18.12 53.58 -40.96
#